data_AF-A0A935T6J3-F1
#
_entry.id   AF-A0A935T6J3-F1
#
_cell.length_a   1.000
_cell.length_b   1.000
_cell.length_c   1.000
_cell.angle_alpha   90.00
_cell.angle_beta   90.00
_cell.angle_gamma   90.00
#
_symmetry.space_group_name_H-M   'P 1'
#
loop_
_entity.id
_entity.type
_entity.pdbx_description
1 polymer ?
#
loop_
_entity_poly.entity_id
_entity_poly.type
_entity_poly.pdbx_seq_one_letter_code
_entity_poly.pdbx_strand_id
1 'polypeptide(L)' 'MHDVAYWCGGSAEDRARADELLESCVASVAPRMAPVMWLGVRMGGVPWMPTPWRWGYGWDYPSGYAAPTAHTDEY' A
#
# COMPACT_ATOMS: atom_id res chain seq x y z
N MET A 1 6.66 -6.16 -4.96
CA MET A 1 5.43 -5.94 -5.74
C MET A 1 4.52 -5.03 -4.93
N HIS A 2 4.11 -3.89 -5.47
CA HIS A 2 3.39 -2.83 -4.72
C HIS A 2 1.97 -3.26 -4.32
N ASP A 3 1.19 -3.79 -5.26
CA ASP A 3 -0.20 -4.20 -5.01
C ASP A 3 -0.34 -5.29 -3.94
N VAL A 4 0.60 -6.24 -3.87
CA VAL A 4 0.61 -7.28 -2.82
C VAL A 4 0.81 -6.66 -1.44
N ALA A 5 1.72 -5.69 -1.31
CA ALA A 5 1.91 -4.97 -0.04
C ALA A 5 0.65 -4.17 0.32
N TYR A 6 0.02 -3.52 -0.67
CA TYR A 6 -1.24 -2.81 -0.47
C TYR A 6 -2.40 -3.74 -0.09
N TRP A 7 -2.44 -4.96 -0.62
CA TRP A 7 -3.42 -5.97 -0.22
C TRP A 7 -3.19 -6.39 1.23
N CYS A 8 -1.95 -6.73 1.60
CA CYS A 8 -1.58 -7.14 2.94
C CYS A 8 -1.83 -6.06 4.00
N GLY A 9 -1.67 -4.78 3.67
CA GLY A 9 -1.73 -3.71 4.66
C GLY A 9 -0.52 -3.74 5.61
N GLY A 10 -0.65 -3.16 6.81
CA GLY A 10 0.47 -2.96 7.72
C GLY A 10 0.49 -1.56 8.35
N SER A 11 1.65 -1.22 8.93
CA SER A 11 1.91 0.09 9.53
C SER A 11 1.98 1.22 8.49
N ALA A 12 1.99 2.46 8.96
CA ALA A 12 2.18 3.62 8.08
C ALA A 12 3.58 3.64 7.45
N GLU A 13 4.57 3.11 8.17
CA GLU A 13 5.95 2.91 7.73
C GLU A 13 6.03 1.85 6.63
N ASP A 14 5.28 0.75 6.75
CA ASP A 14 5.22 -0.28 5.70
C ASP A 14 4.61 0.28 4.41
N ARG A 15 3.58 1.12 4.52
CA ARG A 15 3.03 1.85 3.37
C ARG A 15 4.07 2.77 2.74
N ALA A 16 4.77 3.58 3.55
CA ALA A 16 5.81 4.47 3.06
C ALA A 16 6.90 3.69 2.30
N ARG A 17 7.36 2.57 2.86
CA ARG A 17 8.33 1.68 2.21
C ARG A 17 7.79 1.09 0.91
N ALA A 18 6.52 0.68 0.87
CA ALA A 18 5.91 0.18 -0.35
C ALA A 18 5.87 1.26 -1.45
N ASP A 19 5.49 2.49 -1.10
CA ASP A 19 5.44 3.63 -2.01
C ASP A 19 6.85 3.98 -2.56
N GLU A 20 7.88 4.01 -1.70
CA GLU A 20 9.28 4.25 -2.09
C GLU A 20 9.84 3.15 -3.01
N LEU A 21 9.48 1.89 -2.75
CA LEU A 21 9.84 0.77 -3.63
C LEU A 21 9.15 0.87 -5.00
N LEU A 22 7.91 1.35 -5.05
CA LEU A 22 7.23 1.65 -6.32
C LEU A 22 7.97 2.74 -7.08
N GLU A 23 8.33 3.85 -6.42
CA GLU A 23 9.07 4.94 -7.03
C GLU A 23 10.39 4.44 -7.62
N SER A 24 11.18 3.69 -6.84
CA SER A 24 12.46 3.13 -7.27
C SER A 24 12.32 2.20 -8.48
N CYS A 25 11.29 1.36 -8.49
CA CYS A 25 10.99 0.47 -9.61
C CYS A 25 10.60 1.25 -10.86
N VAL A 26 9.67 2.20 -10.74
CA VAL A 26 9.24 3.05 -11.85
C VAL A 26 10.39 3.91 -12.37
N ALA A 27 11.28 4.38 -11.49
CA ALA A 27 12.42 5.19 -11.89
C ALA A 27 13.37 4.46 -12.85
N SER A 28 13.44 3.12 -12.78
CA SER A 28 14.25 2.31 -13.69
C SER A 28 13.74 2.25 -15.13
N VAL A 29 12.44 2.51 -15.34
CA VAL A 29 11.77 2.40 -16.67
C VAL A 29 11.18 3.72 -17.17
N ALA A 30 10.70 4.57 -16.26
CA ALA A 30 10.05 5.84 -16.52
C ALA A 30 10.38 6.89 -15.43
N PRO A 31 11.62 7.43 -15.40
CA PRO A 31 12.11 8.32 -14.35
C PRO A 31 11.21 9.53 -14.06
N ARG A 32 10.59 10.12 -15.09
CA ARG A 32 9.72 11.29 -14.94
C ARG A 32 8.36 10.96 -14.32
N MET A 33 7.92 9.71 -14.43
CA MET A 33 6.64 9.24 -13.88
C MET A 33 6.78 8.73 -12.45
N ALA A 34 7.98 8.33 -12.02
CA ALA A 34 8.25 7.82 -10.68
C ALA A 34 7.71 8.72 -9.56
N PRO A 35 8.05 10.03 -9.49
CA PRO A 35 7.54 10.90 -8.42
C PRO A 35 6.02 11.14 -8.54
N VAL A 36 5.47 11.12 -9.76
CA VAL A 36 4.03 11.28 -10.00
C VAL A 36 3.26 10.08 -9.47
N MET A 37 3.74 8.87 -9.77
CA MET A 37 3.14 7.63 -9.28
C MET A 37 3.26 7.51 -7.76
N TRP A 38 4.44 7.82 -7.20
CA TRP A 38 4.65 7.88 -5.74
C TRP A 38 3.66 8.82 -5.07
N LEU A 39 3.54 10.06 -5.55
CA LEU A 39 2.63 11.05 -4.96
C LEU A 39 1.16 10.60 -5.08
N GLY A 40 0.79 10.01 -6.23
CA GLY A 40 -0.54 9.46 -6.47
C GLY A 40 -0.93 8.40 -5.45
N VAL A 41 -0.07 7.40 -5.22
CA VAL A 41 -0.34 6.34 -4.24
C VAL A 41 -0.24 6.85 -2.79
N ARG A 42 0.64 7.82 -2.53
CA ARG A 42 0.84 8.37 -1.19
C ARG A 42 -0.41 9.10 -0.71
N MET A 43 -1.06 9.86 -1.58
CA MET A 43 -2.30 10.60 -1.27
C MET A 43 -3.56 9.76 -1.47
N GLY A 44 -3.66 8.98 -2.54
CA GLY A 44 -4.86 8.23 -2.92
C GLY A 44 -4.98 6.83 -2.33
N GLY A 45 -3.93 6.31 -1.72
CA GLY A 45 -3.86 4.95 -1.16
C GLY A 45 -4.04 4.88 0.36
N VAL A 46 -4.55 5.92 1.01
CA VAL A 46 -4.70 5.93 2.48
C VAL A 46 -5.81 4.97 2.93
N PRO A 47 -5.67 4.31 4.10
CA PRO A 47 -6.56 3.21 4.51
C PRO A 47 -7.99 3.63 4.86
N TRP A 48 -8.22 4.90 5.19
CA TRP A 48 -9.55 5.45 5.46
C TRP A 48 -10.29 5.89 4.20
N MET A 49 -9.65 5.83 3.02
CA MET A 49 -10.32 6.21 1.78
C MET A 49 -11.24 5.07 1.32
N PRO A 50 -12.51 5.36 0.95
CA PRO A 50 -13.48 4.34 0.53
C PRO A 50 -13.24 3.89 -0.92
N THR A 51 -11.99 3.54 -1.25
CA THR A 51 -11.58 3.05 -2.58
C THR A 51 -11.18 1.58 -2.49
N PRO A 52 -11.34 0.81 -3.59
CA PRO A 52 -10.98 -0.61 -3.60
C PRO A 52 -9.47 -0.86 -3.73
N TRP A 53 -8.65 0.19 -3.94
CA TRP A 53 -7.18 0.15 -4.04
C TRP A 53 -6.47 0.84 -2.86
N ARG A 54 -7.17 1.04 -1.74
CA ARG A 54 -6.62 1.63 -0.51
C ARG A 54 -5.58 0.71 0.16
N TRP A 55 -4.73 1.25 1.02
CA TRP A 55 -3.91 0.42 1.90
C TRP A 55 -4.75 -0.57 2.72
N GLY A 56 -4.38 -1.84 2.72
CA GLY A 56 -5.10 -2.92 3.38
C GLY A 56 -6.42 -3.29 2.70
N TYR A 57 -6.54 -3.16 1.37
CA TYR A 57 -7.77 -3.50 0.65
C TYR A 57 -8.08 -5.01 0.62
N GLY A 58 -7.16 -5.87 1.09
CA GLY A 58 -7.41 -7.29 1.33
C GLY A 58 -8.30 -7.57 2.55
N TRP A 59 -8.60 -6.53 3.35
CA TRP A 59 -9.33 -6.62 4.61
C TRP A 59 -10.62 -5.80 4.59
N ASP A 60 -11.50 -6.08 5.54
CA ASP A 60 -12.74 -5.32 5.74
C ASP A 60 -12.48 -3.83 5.96
N TYR A 61 -13.34 -3.00 5.39
CA TYR A 61 -13.23 -1.55 5.47
C TYR A 61 -13.96 -1.00 6.71
N PRO A 62 -13.36 -0.05 7.46
CA PRO A 62 -11.99 0.46 7.35
C PRO A 62 -11.00 -0.41 8.16
N SER A 63 -9.90 -0.81 7.52
CA SER A 63 -8.83 -1.62 8.14
C SER A 63 -7.72 -0.78 8.81
N GLY A 64 -7.61 0.50 8.45
CA GLY A 64 -6.63 1.41 9.06
C GLY A 64 -5.18 1.00 8.78
N TYR A 65 -4.27 1.40 9.68
CA TYR A 65 -2.87 0.96 9.69
C TYR A 65 -2.65 -0.19 10.69
N ALA A 66 -3.57 -1.14 10.73
CA ALA A 66 -3.37 -2.35 11.51
C ALA A 66 -2.34 -3.24 10.81
N ALA A 67 -1.36 -3.73 11.56
CA ALA A 67 -0.58 -4.88 11.13
C ALA A 67 -1.54 -6.05 10.91
N PRO A 68 -1.33 -6.93 9.91
CA PRO A 68 -2.07 -8.18 9.83
C PRO A 68 -1.91 -8.87 11.19
N THR A 69 -2.98 -8.95 11.98
CA THR A 69 -3.03 -9.95 13.05
C THR A 69 -2.87 -11.26 12.32
N ALA A 70 -1.82 -12.03 12.64
CA ALA A 70 -1.71 -13.38 12.10
C ALA A 70 -3.08 -14.04 12.25
N HIS A 71 -3.67 -14.45 11.12
CA HIS A 71 -4.77 -15.38 11.21
C HIS A 71 -4.17 -16.61 11.89
N THR A 72 -4.43 -16.76 13.19
CA THR A 72 -4.35 -18.05 13.82
C THR A 72 -5.46 -18.85 13.17
N ASP A 73 -5.12 -19.54 12.09
CA ASP A 73 -5.95 -20.61 11.58
C ASP A 73 -6.01 -21.65 12.72
N GLU A 74 -7.03 -21.54 13.57
CA GLU A 74 -7.48 -22.67 14.35
C GLU A 74 -7.98 -23.72 13.34
N TYR A 75 -7.21 -24.80 13.22
CA TYR A 75 -7.59 -26.02 12.50
C TYR A 75 -8.02 -27.08 13.51
#